data_AF-A0A353V8W1-F1
#
_entry.id   AF-A0A353V8W1-F1
#
_cell.length_a   1.000
_cell.length_b   1.000
_cell.length_c   1.000
_cell.angle_alpha   90.00
_cell.angle_beta   90.00
_cell.angle_gamma   90.00
#
_symmetry.space_group_name_H-M   'P 1'
#
loop_
_entity.id
_entity.type
_entity.pdbx_description
1 polymer ?
#
loop_
_entity_poly.entity_id
_entity_poly.type
_entity_poly.pdbx_seq_one_letter_code
_entity_poly.pdbx_strand_id
1 'polypeptide(L)' 'VRSYAPEGWTQKTGTMPLSDLEPAPDYELVCRASGGHAERVEDPAELPAALARALRAVREEKRQALLNVICKKP' A
#
# COMPACT_ATOMS: atom_id res chain seq x y z
N VAL A 1 20.51 -7.41 17.73
CA VAL A 1 20.91 -6.09 17.17
C VAL A 1 21.23 -5.08 18.28
N ARG A 2 20.32 -4.78 19.21
CA ARG A 2 20.57 -3.84 20.32
C ARG A 2 21.78 -4.18 21.22
N SER A 3 22.03 -5.46 21.47
CA SER A 3 23.18 -5.95 22.26
C SER A 3 24.54 -5.80 21.56
N TYR A 4 24.56 -5.68 20.23
CA TYR A 4 25.79 -5.67 19.42
C TYR A 4 26.14 -4.26 18.90
N ALA A 5 25.18 -3.34 18.88
CA ALA A 5 25.37 -1.94 18.50
C ALA A 5 24.62 -0.99 19.46
N PRO A 6 25.05 -0.90 20.73
CA PRO A 6 24.34 -0.15 21.77
C PRO A 6 24.27 1.36 21.49
N GLU A 7 25.24 1.92 20.77
CA GLU A 7 25.24 3.33 20.34
C GLU A 7 24.82 3.53 18.87
N GLY A 8 24.31 2.48 18.22
CA GLY A 8 23.91 2.53 16.81
C GLY A 8 22.78 3.54 16.54
N TRP A 9 22.70 4.02 15.30
CA TRP A 9 21.71 5.02 14.89
C TRP A 9 20.26 4.61 15.22
N THR A 10 19.95 3.33 15.08
CA THR A 10 18.66 2.73 15.48
C THR A 10 18.36 2.87 16.97
N GLN A 11 19.36 2.70 17.84
CA GLN A 11 19.18 2.85 19.28
C GLN A 11 18.86 4.30 19.66
N LYS A 12 19.49 5.26 18.95
CA LYS A 12 19.32 6.69 19.19
C LYS A 12 17.98 7.23 18.66
N THR A 13 17.52 6.73 17.52
CA THR A 13 16.36 7.28 16.81
C THR A 13 15.09 6.44 16.95
N GLY A 14 15.18 5.22 17.49
CA GLY A 14 14.07 4.27 17.55
C GLY A 14 13.61 3.77 16.18
N THR A 15 14.23 4.24 15.09
CA THR A 15 13.88 3.94 13.70
C THR A 15 14.89 2.94 13.17
N MET A 16 14.44 1.88 12.51
CA MET A 16 15.31 0.91 11.83
C MET A 16 15.57 1.40 10.40
N PRO A 17 16.76 1.95 10.09
CA PRO A 17 17.07 2.41 8.73
C PRO A 17 16.98 1.23 7.77
N LEU A 18 16.48 1.47 6.54
CA LEU A 18 16.28 0.45 5.50
C LEU A 18 15.21 -0.62 5.83
N SER A 19 14.55 -0.54 6.98
CA SER A 19 13.37 -1.36 7.33
C SER A 19 12.11 -0.53 7.47
N ASP A 20 12.26 0.76 7.76
CA ASP A 20 11.16 1.72 7.68
C ASP A 20 10.87 2.02 6.21
N LEU A 21 9.70 1.58 5.77
CA LEU A 21 9.21 1.76 4.40
C LEU A 21 8.15 2.87 4.35
N GLU A 22 8.09 3.71 5.39
CA GLU A 22 7.29 4.92 5.36
C GLU A 22 8.02 6.09 4.66
N PRO A 23 7.31 6.87 3.83
CA PRO A 23 5.94 6.66 3.40
C PRO A 23 5.85 5.47 2.42
N ALA A 24 4.76 4.71 2.53
CA ALA A 24 4.49 3.64 1.57
C ALA A 24 4.47 4.21 0.14
N PRO A 25 4.96 3.46 -0.88
CA PRO A 25 4.85 3.86 -2.26
C PRO A 25 3.41 4.16 -2.67
N ASP A 26 3.23 5.08 -3.62
CA ASP A 26 1.95 5.29 -4.30
C ASP A 26 1.69 4.11 -5.25
N TYR A 27 1.10 3.05 -4.69
CA TYR A 27 0.78 1.82 -5.42
C TYR A 27 -0.21 2.07 -6.56
N GLU A 28 -1.08 3.06 -6.40
CA GLU A 28 -2.08 3.45 -7.38
C GLU A 28 -1.42 4.05 -8.61
N LEU A 29 -0.47 4.95 -8.43
CA LEU A 29 0.30 5.55 -9.51
C LEU A 29 1.13 4.49 -10.24
N VAL A 30 1.78 3.58 -9.52
CA VAL A 30 2.56 2.49 -10.13
C VAL A 30 1.68 1.61 -11.00
N CYS A 31 0.52 1.17 -10.49
CA CYS A 31 -0.39 0.34 -11.26
C CYS A 31 -0.96 1.07 -12.49
N ARG A 32 -1.33 2.35 -12.35
CA ARG A 32 -1.82 3.17 -13.47
C ARG A 32 -0.75 3.39 -14.53
N ALA A 33 0.51 3.61 -14.13
CA ALA A 33 1.63 3.76 -15.05
C ALA A 33 1.85 2.50 -15.90
N SER A 34 1.53 1.32 -15.37
CA SER A 34 1.51 0.04 -16.11
C SER A 34 0.23 -0.20 -16.91
N GLY A 35 -0.67 0.78 -17.02
CA GLY A 35 -1.95 0.66 -17.75
C GLY A 35 -3.07 -0.05 -16.97
N GLY A 36 -2.87 -0.29 -15.67
CA GLY A 36 -3.85 -0.95 -14.81
C GLY A 36 -4.94 -0.01 -14.25
N HIS A 37 -5.97 -0.62 -13.68
CA HIS A 37 -6.95 0.03 -12.80
C HIS A 37 -6.41 0.10 -11.40
N ALA A 38 -6.46 1.29 -10.78
CA ALA A 38 -6.04 1.42 -9.40
C ALA A 38 -6.92 2.39 -8.62
N GLU A 39 -7.35 1.95 -7.43
CA GLU A 39 -8.16 2.71 -6.50
C GLU A 39 -7.64 2.52 -5.08
N ARG A 40 -7.70 3.60 -4.30
CA ARG A 40 -7.49 3.59 -2.85
C ARG A 40 -8.82 3.59 -2.14
N VAL A 41 -8.98 2.76 -1.13
CA VAL A 41 -10.20 2.66 -0.31
C VAL A 41 -9.83 2.90 1.15
N GLU A 42 -10.36 3.98 1.71
CA GLU A 42 -10.19 4.33 3.13
C GLU A 42 -11.46 4.13 3.95
N ASP A 43 -12.63 4.29 3.33
CA ASP A 43 -13.92 4.01 3.95
C ASP A 43 -14.33 2.55 3.67
N PRO A 44 -14.52 1.70 4.71
CA PRO A 44 -15.04 0.35 4.55
C PRO A 44 -16.37 0.26 3.78
N ALA A 45 -17.22 1.29 3.86
CA ALA A 45 -18.51 1.32 3.17
C ALA A 45 -18.36 1.42 1.64
N GLU A 46 -17.24 1.95 1.14
CA GLU A 46 -16.98 2.08 -0.29
C GLU A 46 -16.41 0.79 -0.91
N LEU A 47 -15.90 -0.13 -0.07
CA LEU A 47 -15.22 -1.33 -0.52
C LEU A 47 -16.07 -2.21 -1.47
N PRO A 48 -17.36 -2.49 -1.21
CA PRO A 48 -18.18 -3.29 -2.13
C PRO A 48 -18.31 -2.64 -3.51
N ALA A 49 -18.47 -1.32 -3.56
CA ALA A 49 -18.59 -0.58 -4.82
C ALA A 49 -17.26 -0.55 -5.57
N ALA A 50 -16.15 -0.38 -4.86
CA ALA A 50 -14.81 -0.41 -5.44
C ALA A 50 -14.47 -1.80 -6.02
N LEU A 51 -14.81 -2.88 -5.30
CA LEU A 51 -14.68 -4.25 -5.82
C LEU A 51 -15.48 -4.46 -7.10
N ALA A 52 -16.72 -3.94 -7.19
CA ALA A 52 -17.52 -4.04 -8.40
C ALA A 52 -16.85 -3.34 -9.60
N ARG A 53 -16.25 -2.15 -9.40
CA ARG A 53 -15.50 -1.43 -10.44
C ARG A 53 -14.22 -2.17 -10.86
N ALA A 54 -13.46 -2.68 -9.90
CA ALA A 54 -12.26 -3.47 -10.16
C ALA A 54 -12.58 -4.75 -10.95
N LEU A 55 -13.67 -5.46 -10.59
CA LEU A 55 -14.12 -6.64 -11.33
C LEU A 55 -14.52 -6.30 -12.77
N ARG A 56 -15.19 -5.16 -12.99
CA ARG A 56 -15.50 -4.67 -14.34
C ARG A 56 -14.23 -4.44 -15.15
N ALA A 57 -13.24 -3.75 -14.58
CA ALA A 57 -11.96 -3.48 -15.24
C ALA A 57 -11.25 -4.78 -15.67
N VAL A 58 -11.31 -5.83 -14.85
CA VAL A 58 -10.72 -7.13 -15.19
C VAL A 58 -11.54 -7.87 -16.25
N ARG A 59 -12.87 -7.94 -16.08
CA ARG A 59 -13.73 -8.80 -16.90
C ARG A 59 -14.03 -8.21 -18.26
N GLU A 60 -14.26 -6.90 -18.34
CA GLU A 60 -14.69 -6.20 -19.55
C GLU A 60 -13.51 -5.53 -20.22
N GLU A 61 -12.72 -4.77 -19.47
CA GLU A 61 -11.62 -3.95 -20.01
C GLU A 61 -10.30 -4.73 -20.16
N LYS A 62 -10.27 -5.99 -19.67
CA LYS A 62 -9.13 -6.93 -19.75
C LYS A 62 -7.80 -6.35 -19.22
N ARG A 63 -7.86 -5.45 -18.24
CA ARG A 63 -6.69 -4.84 -17.59
C ARG A 63 -6.54 -5.32 -16.14
N GLN A 64 -5.32 -5.26 -15.62
CA GLN A 64 -5.03 -5.49 -14.20
C GLN A 64 -5.86 -4.53 -13.33
N ALA A 65 -6.34 -4.98 -12.17
CA ALA A 65 -6.89 -4.10 -11.14
C ALA A 65 -6.13 -4.24 -9.81
N LEU A 66 -5.80 -3.10 -9.20
CA LEU A 66 -5.22 -2.96 -7.87
C LEU A 66 -6.20 -2.19 -6.98
N LEU A 67 -6.52 -2.76 -5.81
CA LEU A 67 -7.31 -2.10 -4.79
C LEU A 67 -6.48 -1.97 -3.52
N ASN A 68 -6.08 -0.75 -3.18
CA ASN A 68 -5.31 -0.46 -1.98
C ASN A 68 -6.27 -0.16 -0.82
N VAL A 69 -6.44 -1.12 0.09
CA VAL A 69 -7.38 -1.00 1.22
C VAL A 69 -6.63 -0.59 2.47
N ILE A 70 -7.00 0.56 3.03
CA ILE A 70 -6.29 1.17 4.15
C ILE A 70 -6.94 0.73 5.46
N CYS A 71 -6.31 -0.25 6.09
CA CYS A 71 -6.73 -0.72 7.40
C CYS A 71 -6.07 0.12 8.50
N LYS A 72 -6.87 0.63 9.43
CA LYS A 72 -6.35 1.20 10.67
C LYS A 72 -5.90 0.06 11.58
N LYS A 73 -4.75 0.22 12.25
CA LYS A 73 -4.41 -0.65 13.38
C LYS A 73 -5.47 -0.49 14.47
N PRO A 74 -5.91 -1.58 15.11
CA PRO A 74 -6.81 -1.51 16.27
C PRO A 74 -6.14 -0.75 17.43
#